data_AF-A0A3N5ZWS4-F1
#
_entry.id   AF-A0A3N5ZWS4-F1
#
_cell.length_a   1.000
_cell.length_b   1.000
_cell.length_c   1.000
_cell.angle_alpha   90.00
_cell.angle_beta   90.00
_cell.angle_gamma   90.00
#
_symmetry.space_group_name_H-M   'P 1'
#
loop_
_entity.id
_entity.type
_entity.pdbx_description
1 polymer ?
#
loop_
_entity_poly.entity_id
_entity_poly.type
_entity_poly.pdbx_seq_one_letter_code
_entity_poly.pdbx_strand_id
1 'polypeptide(L)'
;MRIYRAFCLTLFFAPLLSAEFDVKAWKFEAPVQLPALSSPQFVRLTLPGWALANTREDLSDLRLIDASGTEISYILQKAETRTFRSTLPTSIINRGIDPGRFEQIVCDVGKRVQISNQVVLYTQTTNFVRKTDV
;
A
#
# COMPACT_ATOMS: atom_id res chain seq x y z
N MET A 1 27.91 67.99 -8.22
CA MET A 1 26.59 67.76 -7.59
C MET A 1 26.39 66.25 -7.46
N ARG A 2 26.51 65.71 -6.22
CA ARG A 2 26.47 64.27 -5.92
C ARG A 2 25.04 63.88 -5.52
N ILE A 3 24.46 62.87 -6.15
CA ILE A 3 23.15 62.30 -5.77
C ILE A 3 23.42 60.90 -5.20
N TYR A 4 23.28 60.74 -3.89
CA TYR A 4 23.32 59.44 -3.23
C TYR A 4 21.92 58.83 -3.26
N ARG A 5 21.75 57.69 -3.94
CA ARG A 5 20.53 56.88 -3.87
C ARG A 5 20.61 55.98 -2.65
N ALA A 6 19.76 56.23 -1.65
CA ALA A 6 19.58 55.33 -0.53
C ALA A 6 18.82 54.08 -1.01
N PHE A 7 19.50 52.93 -1.02
CA PHE A 7 18.90 51.63 -1.28
C PHE A 7 18.50 51.03 0.07
N CYS A 8 17.21 51.09 0.39
CA CYS A 8 16.68 50.56 1.65
C CYS A 8 16.46 49.05 1.49
N LEU A 9 17.38 48.25 2.05
CA LEU A 9 17.28 46.79 2.06
C LEU A 9 16.32 46.37 3.19
N THR A 10 15.06 46.09 2.87
CA THR A 10 14.13 45.48 3.81
C THR A 10 14.46 44.00 3.98
N LEU A 11 15.11 43.67 5.09
CA LEU A 11 15.40 42.30 5.51
C LEU A 11 14.10 41.66 6.04
N PHE A 12 13.50 40.76 5.26
CA PHE A 12 12.32 40.00 5.68
C PHE A 12 12.78 38.85 6.60
N PHE A 13 12.71 39.07 7.91
CA PHE A 13 13.02 38.03 8.89
C PHE A 13 11.80 37.10 9.00
N ALA A 14 11.77 36.04 8.19
CA ALA A 14 10.77 34.99 8.32
C ALA A 14 11.10 34.17 9.59
N PRO A 15 10.19 34.08 10.58
CA PRO A 15 10.42 33.19 11.71
C PRO A 15 10.48 31.76 11.19
N LEU A 16 11.60 31.08 11.44
CA LEU A 16 11.70 29.63 11.37
C LEU A 16 10.81 29.08 12.50
N LEU A 17 9.52 28.93 12.22
CA LEU A 17 8.64 28.07 13.01
C LEU A 17 9.12 26.64 12.80
N SER A 18 10.07 26.20 13.63
CA SER A 18 10.27 24.78 13.84
C SER A 18 8.99 24.25 14.45
N ALA A 19 8.25 23.42 13.70
CA ALA A 19 7.18 22.63 14.27
C ALA A 19 7.84 21.69 15.30
N GLU A 20 7.70 22.00 16.58
CA GLU A 20 8.25 21.17 17.64
C GLU A 20 7.51 19.83 17.62
N PHE A 21 8.22 18.78 17.22
CA PHE A 21 7.70 17.43 17.22
C PHE A 21 7.61 16.93 18.66
N ASP A 22 6.40 16.92 19.24
CA ASP A 22 6.19 16.36 20.57
C ASP A 22 6.06 14.83 20.50
N VAL A 23 7.17 14.13 20.75
CA VAL A 23 7.23 12.66 20.83
C VAL A 23 6.19 12.12 21.83
N LYS A 24 5.91 12.84 22.93
CA LYS A 24 5.01 12.36 24.00
C LYS A 24 3.54 12.31 23.57
N ALA A 25 3.17 13.03 22.51
CA ALA A 25 1.83 12.98 21.94
C ALA A 25 1.56 11.67 21.17
N TRP A 26 2.58 10.84 20.95
CA TRP A 26 2.50 9.62 20.16
C TRP A 26 2.32 8.39 21.04
N LYS A 27 1.36 7.54 20.67
CA LYS A 27 1.01 6.33 21.43
C LYS A 27 1.81 5.10 21.00
N PHE A 28 2.22 5.05 19.74
CA PHE A 28 2.81 3.88 19.12
C PHE A 28 4.19 4.22 18.56
N GLU A 29 5.17 3.41 18.90
CA GLU A 29 6.55 3.57 18.47
C GLU A 29 7.09 2.23 17.98
N ALA A 30 7.69 2.24 16.78
CA ALA A 30 8.33 1.07 16.22
C ALA A 30 9.84 1.33 16.10
N PRO A 31 10.71 0.48 16.68
CA PRO A 31 12.14 0.68 16.58
C PRO A 31 12.60 0.43 15.14
N VAL A 32 13.50 1.28 14.66
CA VAL A 32 14.14 1.15 13.35
C VAL A 32 15.56 0.66 13.56
N GLN A 33 15.87 -0.56 13.10
CA GLN A 33 17.25 -1.03 13.00
C GLN A 33 17.77 -0.79 11.59
N LEU A 34 18.82 0.02 11.49
CA LEU A 34 19.55 0.24 10.24
C LEU A 34 20.79 -0.67 10.19
N PRO A 35 21.10 -1.26 9.03
CA PRO A 35 22.41 -1.87 8.83
C PRO A 35 23.50 -0.79 8.90
N ALA A 36 24.73 -1.19 9.22
CA ALA A 36 25.87 -0.26 9.20
C ALA A 36 25.99 0.38 7.82
N LEU A 37 25.86 1.71 7.76
CA LEU A 37 25.92 2.48 6.52
C LEU A 37 27.36 2.94 6.30
N SER A 38 27.96 2.55 5.18
CA SER A 38 29.31 2.97 4.79
C SER A 38 29.34 4.31 4.03
N SER A 39 28.17 4.80 3.59
CA SER A 39 27.99 6.07 2.89
C SER A 39 26.54 6.56 2.99
N PRO A 40 26.27 7.86 2.75
CA PRO A 40 24.90 8.37 2.66
C PRO A 40 24.13 7.67 1.52
N GLN A 41 23.06 6.97 1.88
CA GLN A 41 22.22 6.23 0.94
C GLN A 41 20.77 6.18 1.42
N PHE A 42 19.86 5.91 0.49
CA PHE A 42 18.48 5.61 0.84
C PHE A 42 18.36 4.21 1.44
N VAL A 43 17.61 4.08 2.53
CA VAL A 43 17.30 2.79 3.15
C VAL A 43 15.80 2.56 3.05
N ARG A 44 15.41 1.36 2.62
CA ARG A 44 14.00 0.95 2.66
C ARG A 44 13.68 0.39 4.04
N LEU A 45 12.69 0.98 4.68
CA LEU A 45 12.13 0.50 5.94
C LEU A 45 10.76 -0.12 5.67
N THR A 46 10.53 -1.30 6.23
CA THR A 46 9.22 -1.96 6.18
C THR A 46 8.49 -1.61 7.47
N LEU A 47 7.33 -0.96 7.35
CA LEU A 47 6.47 -0.68 8.49
C LEU A 47 5.91 -2.00 9.04
N PRO A 48 6.07 -2.31 10.33
CA PRO A 48 5.49 -3.51 10.92
C PRO A 48 3.96 -3.51 10.77
N GLY A 49 3.37 -4.69 10.53
CA GLY A 49 1.92 -4.81 10.29
C GLY A 49 1.06 -4.27 11.44
N TRP A 50 1.51 -4.42 12.69
CA TRP A 50 0.80 -3.87 13.85
C TRP A 50 0.83 -2.34 13.87
N ALA A 51 1.92 -1.71 13.43
CA ALA A 51 2.03 -0.26 13.37
C ALA A 51 1.14 0.27 12.25
N LEU A 52 1.18 -0.36 11.07
CA LEU A 52 0.29 -0.05 9.94
C LEU A 52 -1.20 -0.18 10.31
N ALA A 53 -1.58 -1.19 11.10
CA ALA A 53 -2.96 -1.36 11.54
C ALA A 53 -3.47 -0.24 12.48
N ASN A 54 -2.56 0.56 13.06
CA ASN A 54 -2.88 1.65 13.97
C ASN A 54 -2.63 3.04 13.36
N THR A 55 -2.20 3.12 12.10
CA THR A 55 -2.06 4.40 11.37
C THR A 55 -3.37 4.81 10.73
N ARG A 56 -3.51 6.10 10.41
CA ARG A 56 -4.58 6.62 9.54
C ARG A 56 -4.47 6.01 8.14
N GLU A 57 -5.59 5.93 7.43
CA GLU A 57 -5.62 5.39 6.06
C GLU A 57 -4.69 6.13 5.08
N ASP A 58 -4.50 7.43 5.29
CA ASP A 58 -3.64 8.26 4.47
C ASP A 58 -2.16 8.17 4.86
N LEU A 59 -1.83 7.54 5.99
CA LEU A 59 -0.51 7.44 6.60
C LEU A 59 0.09 8.82 6.99
N SER A 60 -0.74 9.85 7.15
CA SER A 60 -0.30 11.21 7.50
C SER A 60 0.25 11.33 8.93
N ASP A 61 -0.05 10.33 9.75
CA ASP A 61 0.40 10.14 11.12
C ASP A 61 1.58 9.17 11.18
N LEU A 62 2.46 9.14 10.19
CA LEU A 62 3.78 8.51 10.32
C LEU A 62 4.85 9.55 10.52
N ARG A 63 5.77 9.31 11.45
CA ARG A 63 6.94 10.15 11.70
C ARG A 63 8.14 9.25 11.91
N LEU A 64 9.25 9.61 11.31
CA LEU A 64 10.54 8.98 11.54
C LEU A 64 11.38 9.98 12.33
N ILE A 65 11.94 9.55 13.46
CA ILE A 65 12.79 10.38 14.31
C ILE A 65 14.14 9.74 14.52
N ASP A 66 15.16 10.56 14.73
CA ASP A 66 16.46 10.10 15.19
C ASP A 66 16.49 9.91 16.72
N ALA A 67 17.65 9.48 17.24
CA ALA A 67 17.85 9.28 18.67
C ALA A 67 17.80 10.58 19.50
N SER A 68 17.89 11.76 18.87
CA SER A 68 17.74 13.06 19.52
C SER A 68 16.28 13.54 19.56
N GLY A 69 15.35 12.78 18.95
CA GLY A 69 13.95 13.17 18.80
C GLY A 69 13.70 14.10 17.62
N THR A 70 14.69 14.30 16.74
CA THR A 70 14.55 15.15 15.56
C THR A 70 13.89 14.36 14.43
N GLU A 71 12.90 14.96 13.77
CA GLU A 71 12.22 14.36 12.62
C GLU A 71 13.18 14.20 11.42
N ILE A 72 13.22 12.99 10.86
CA ILE A 72 13.95 12.62 9.65
C ILE A 72 12.98 12.59 8.47
N SER A 73 13.29 13.34 7.41
CA SER A 73 12.51 13.31 6.16
C SER A 73 12.56 11.94 5.49
N TYR A 74 11.43 11.49 4.96
CA TYR A 74 11.30 10.20 4.29
C TYR A 74 10.28 10.25 3.13
N ILE A 75 10.25 9.19 2.31
CA ILE A 75 9.29 9.01 1.21
C ILE A 75 8.41 7.81 1.53
N LEU A 76 7.08 8.00 1.42
CA LEU A 76 6.12 6.91 1.52
C LEU A 76 5.94 6.20 0.20
N GLN A 77 6.21 4.90 0.19
CA GLN A 77 5.88 4.01 -0.92
C GLN A 77 4.70 3.12 -0.51
N LYS A 78 3.49 3.43 -0.99
CA LYS A 78 2.33 2.57 -0.81
C LYS A 78 2.33 1.47 -1.88
N ALA A 79 2.20 0.22 -1.46
CA ALA A 79 1.97 -0.87 -2.40
C ALA A 79 0.53 -0.79 -2.89
N GLU A 80 0.33 -0.39 -4.15
CA GLU A 80 -0.99 -0.48 -4.78
C GLU A 80 -1.34 -1.95 -4.96
N THR A 81 -2.38 -2.42 -4.26
CA THR A 81 -2.98 -3.71 -4.58
C THR A 81 -3.76 -3.53 -5.89
N ARG A 82 -3.19 -4.03 -6.99
CA ARG A 82 -3.90 -4.06 -8.27
C ARG A 82 -4.74 -5.33 -8.33
N THR A 83 -6.05 -5.18 -8.14
CA THR A 83 -6.99 -6.25 -8.46
C THR A 83 -7.25 -6.23 -9.96
N PHE A 84 -6.80 -7.28 -10.65
CA PHE A 84 -7.16 -7.49 -12.04
C PHE A 84 -8.36 -8.43 -12.13
N ARG A 85 -9.44 -7.96 -12.75
CA ARG A 85 -10.61 -8.80 -13.05
C ARG A 85 -10.76 -8.89 -14.55
N SER A 86 -10.74 -10.11 -15.07
CA SER A 86 -11.09 -10.38 -16.46
C SER A 86 -12.30 -11.32 -16.52
N THR A 87 -13.19 -11.03 -17.46
CA THR A 87 -14.26 -11.98 -17.83
C THR A 87 -13.77 -12.73 -19.04
N LEU A 88 -13.60 -14.03 -18.91
CA LEU A 88 -13.16 -14.88 -20.00
C LEU A 88 -14.39 -15.57 -20.62
N PRO A 89 -14.60 -15.50 -21.94
CA PRO A 89 -15.53 -16.41 -22.58
C PRO A 89 -14.98 -17.82 -22.40
N THR A 90 -15.78 -18.70 -21.81
CA THR A 90 -15.39 -20.09 -21.57
C THR A 90 -16.30 -21.02 -22.34
N SER A 91 -15.73 -22.07 -22.91
CA SER A 91 -16.49 -23.13 -23.58
C SER A 91 -16.54 -24.36 -22.67
N ILE A 92 -17.66 -25.08 -22.72
CA ILE A 92 -17.80 -26.36 -22.04
C ILE A 92 -17.05 -27.40 -22.88
N ILE A 93 -15.97 -27.95 -22.33
CA ILE A 93 -15.21 -29.04 -22.94
C ILE A 93 -15.91 -30.37 -22.69
N ASN A 94 -16.42 -30.56 -21.47
CA ASN A 94 -17.06 -31.82 -21.07
C ASN A 94 -18.22 -31.56 -20.09
N ARG A 95 -19.27 -32.37 -20.21
CA ARG A 95 -20.42 -32.42 -19.31
C ARG A 95 -20.66 -33.88 -18.90
N GLY A 96 -20.43 -34.16 -17.63
CA GLY A 96 -20.77 -35.44 -16.99
C GLY A 96 -22.06 -35.32 -16.19
N ILE A 97 -22.93 -36.32 -16.27
CA ILE A 97 -24.17 -36.37 -15.50
C ILE A 97 -24.21 -37.69 -14.73
N ASP A 98 -24.34 -37.60 -13.41
CA ASP A 98 -24.72 -38.73 -12.54
C ASP A 98 -26.17 -38.50 -12.08
N PRO A 99 -27.16 -39.19 -12.69
CA PRO A 99 -28.58 -38.95 -12.43
C PRO A 99 -28.92 -39.02 -10.94
N GLY A 100 -29.49 -37.93 -10.41
CA GLY A 100 -29.91 -37.84 -9.00
C GLY A 100 -28.78 -37.51 -8.01
N ARG A 101 -27.54 -37.30 -8.47
CA ARG A 101 -26.42 -36.87 -7.60
C ARG A 101 -25.87 -35.51 -7.98
N PHE A 102 -25.29 -35.36 -9.17
CA PHE A 102 -24.69 -34.10 -9.61
C PHE A 102 -24.49 -34.02 -11.14
N GLU A 103 -24.40 -32.79 -11.63
CA GLU A 103 -23.88 -32.46 -12.96
C GLU A 103 -22.46 -31.88 -12.79
N GLN A 104 -21.51 -32.35 -13.60
CA GLN A 104 -20.15 -31.84 -13.63
C GLN A 104 -19.86 -31.22 -14.99
N ILE A 105 -19.31 -30.00 -14.99
CA ILE A 105 -18.92 -29.27 -16.19
C ILE A 105 -17.43 -28.96 -16.12
N VAL A 106 -16.71 -29.28 -17.20
CA VAL A 106 -15.30 -28.90 -17.39
C VAL A 106 -15.25 -27.78 -18.43
N CYS A 107 -14.68 -26.64 -18.04
CA CYS A 107 -14.65 -25.42 -18.83
C CYS A 107 -13.21 -25.07 -19.25
N ASP A 108 -13.00 -24.68 -20.51
CA ASP A 108 -11.71 -24.15 -20.95
C ASP A 108 -11.59 -22.67 -20.56
N VAL A 109 -10.61 -22.33 -19.75
CA VAL A 109 -10.30 -20.94 -19.36
C VAL A 109 -9.12 -20.38 -20.16
N GLY A 110 -8.66 -21.09 -21.19
CA GLY A 110 -7.55 -20.71 -22.06
C GLY A 110 -6.17 -20.93 -21.43
N LYS A 111 -5.12 -20.65 -22.21
CA LYS A 111 -3.73 -20.71 -21.72
C LYS A 111 -3.48 -19.55 -20.74
N ARG A 112 -3.25 -19.92 -19.48
CA ARG A 112 -2.80 -19.09 -18.34
C ARG A 112 -2.06 -17.80 -18.76
N VAL A 113 -2.50 -16.67 -18.22
CA VAL A 113 -1.61 -15.51 -18.03
C VAL A 113 -1.49 -15.12 -16.56
N GLN A 114 -2.41 -15.50 -15.66
CA GLN A 114 -2.34 -15.09 -14.25
C GLN A 114 -2.83 -16.16 -13.27
N ILE A 115 -2.06 -16.35 -12.18
CA ILE A 115 -2.53 -17.07 -10.99
C ILE A 115 -3.70 -16.26 -10.42
N SER A 116 -4.87 -16.87 -10.32
CA SER A 116 -6.08 -16.22 -9.79
C SER A 116 -6.33 -16.73 -8.37
N ASN A 117 -6.60 -15.81 -7.45
CA ASN A 117 -7.03 -16.11 -6.09
C ASN A 117 -8.56 -16.18 -5.94
N GLN A 118 -9.31 -15.82 -7.00
CA GLN A 118 -10.76 -15.85 -7.02
C GLN A 118 -11.27 -16.31 -8.40
N VAL A 119 -12.30 -17.16 -8.39
CA VAL A 119 -13.10 -17.51 -9.57
C VAL A 119 -14.55 -17.16 -9.26
N VAL A 120 -15.20 -16.43 -10.16
CA VAL A 120 -16.62 -16.05 -10.03
C VAL A 120 -17.39 -16.70 -11.17
N LEU A 121 -18.39 -17.51 -10.82
CA LEU A 121 -19.28 -18.16 -11.78
C LEU A 121 -20.60 -17.39 -11.84
N TYR A 122 -20.98 -16.94 -13.03
CA TYR A 122 -22.30 -16.38 -13.31
C TYR A 122 -23.17 -17.47 -13.94
N THR A 123 -24.31 -17.76 -13.32
CA THR A 123 -25.27 -18.73 -13.84
C THR A 123 -26.68 -18.14 -13.76
N GLN A 124 -27.59 -18.69 -14.57
CA GLN A 124 -28.99 -18.27 -14.58
C GLN A 124 -29.85 -19.03 -13.56
N THR A 125 -29.30 -20.06 -12.91
CA THR A 125 -30.01 -20.87 -11.91
C THR A 125 -29.47 -20.57 -10.51
N THR A 126 -30.15 -21.04 -9.47
CA THR A 126 -29.86 -20.65 -8.08
C THR A 126 -29.53 -21.83 -7.15
N ASN A 127 -29.51 -23.06 -7.66
CA ASN A 127 -29.40 -24.28 -6.86
C ASN A 127 -28.06 -24.99 -7.12
N PHE A 128 -27.01 -24.53 -6.46
CA PHE A 128 -25.67 -25.13 -6.56
C PHE A 128 -25.11 -25.48 -5.18
N VAL A 129 -24.46 -26.63 -5.10
CA VAL A 129 -23.63 -27.00 -3.95
C VAL A 129 -22.18 -26.71 -4.31
N ARG A 130 -21.54 -25.80 -3.56
CA ARG A 130 -20.11 -25.53 -3.72
C ARG A 130 -19.31 -26.50 -2.86
N LYS A 131 -18.49 -27.33 -3.50
CA LYS A 131 -17.43 -28.11 -2.83
C LYS A 131 -16.07 -27.63 -3.35
N THR A 132 -15.16 -27.31 -2.44
CA THR A 132 -13.79 -26.88 -2.76
C THR A 132 -12.85 -27.84 -2.05
N ASP A 133 -12.05 -28.58 -2.80
CA ASP A 133 -10.98 -29.42 -2.26
C ASP A 133 -9.65 -28.66 -2.45
N VAL A 134 -8.80 -28.62 -1.41
CA VAL A 134 -7.50 -27.92 -1.37
C VAL A 134 -6.37 -28.93 -1.36
#